data_AF-A0A535YWR8-F1
#
_entry.id   AF-A0A535YWR8-F1
#
_cell.length_a   1.000
_cell.length_b   1.000
_cell.length_c   1.000
_cell.angle_alpha   90.00
_cell.angle_beta   90.00
_cell.angle_gamma   90.00
#
_symmetry.space_group_name_H-M   'P 1'
#
loop_
_entity.id
_entity.type
_entity.pdbx_description
1 polymer ?
#
loop_
_entity_poly.entity_id
_entity_poly.type
_entity_poly.pdbx_seq_one_letter_code
_entity_poly.pdbx_strand_id
1 'polypeptide(L)'
;MSPRPASAREASPGRAWWIEPALTVICYSAFVIYATWSVFDQVNVVFYPYVSPFFSLWLGFGLIRVPIIGILLPILAAVPLGLRGSCYYYRKSYFRSFFWDPPACAIQELKRGRYRGETRFPWVLNNYHRYFLILSLITLVFLWADVVRAFTYQGSFFIGLGSVFMLVNVILLSLYTLTCHSFRYLMGGRIDAFSRVRFGRAWHRIAMLLNYANPRHGFYAWVSMFSVALTDVYIRLLMAGVIHEPRIIF
;
A
#
# COMPACT_ATOMS: atom_id res chain seq x y z
N MET A 1 2.13 -21.09 -42.01
CA MET A 1 1.36 -19.87 -41.68
C MET A 1 1.07 -19.87 -40.19
N SER A 2 1.45 -18.84 -39.44
CA SER A 2 0.97 -18.68 -38.06
C SER A 2 -0.49 -18.20 -38.10
N PRO A 3 -1.39 -18.78 -37.30
CA PRO A 3 -2.78 -18.36 -37.28
C PRO A 3 -2.91 -16.88 -36.87
N ARG A 4 -3.86 -16.16 -37.50
CA ARG A 4 -4.24 -14.80 -37.10
C ARG A 4 -4.67 -14.82 -35.64
N PRO A 5 -4.22 -13.88 -34.80
CA PRO A 5 -4.73 -13.79 -33.44
C PRO A 5 -6.24 -13.51 -33.42
N ALA A 6 -6.96 -14.20 -32.55
CA ALA A 6 -8.40 -14.00 -32.37
C ALA A 6 -8.68 -12.57 -31.89
N SER A 7 -9.74 -11.95 -32.42
CA SER A 7 -10.19 -10.65 -31.92
C SER A 7 -10.73 -10.77 -30.49
N ALA A 8 -10.74 -9.68 -29.72
CA ALA A 8 -11.23 -9.72 -28.34
C ALA A 8 -12.69 -10.22 -28.22
N ARG A 9 -13.51 -9.95 -29.26
CA ARG A 9 -14.89 -10.46 -29.38
C ARG A 9 -14.94 -11.96 -29.68
N GLU A 10 -14.04 -12.46 -30.53
CA GLU A 10 -13.92 -13.90 -30.84
C GLU A 10 -13.39 -14.68 -29.64
N ALA A 11 -12.42 -14.13 -28.91
CA ALA A 11 -11.77 -14.84 -27.81
C ALA A 11 -12.56 -14.86 -26.51
N SER A 12 -13.51 -13.94 -26.33
CA SER A 12 -14.35 -13.90 -25.12
C SER A 12 -15.78 -13.37 -25.38
N PRO A 13 -16.59 -14.10 -26.17
CA PRO A 13 -17.96 -13.68 -26.48
C PRO A 13 -18.78 -13.45 -25.20
N GLY A 14 -19.45 -12.30 -25.10
CA GLY A 14 -20.34 -11.98 -23.98
C GLY A 14 -19.66 -11.77 -22.62
N ARG A 15 -18.34 -11.83 -22.52
CA ARG A 15 -17.61 -11.58 -21.26
C ARG A 15 -17.03 -10.18 -21.25
N ALA A 16 -17.27 -9.46 -20.15
CA ALA A 16 -16.76 -8.11 -19.96
C ALA A 16 -15.32 -8.11 -19.41
N TRP A 17 -14.39 -8.68 -20.19
CA TRP A 17 -12.96 -8.80 -19.86
C TRP A 17 -12.28 -7.46 -19.54
N TRP A 18 -12.86 -6.36 -20.02
CA TRP A 18 -12.33 -5.00 -19.87
C TRP A 18 -12.69 -4.37 -18.52
N ILE A 19 -13.66 -4.90 -17.76
CA ILE A 19 -14.13 -4.28 -16.50
C ILE A 19 -13.02 -4.25 -15.45
N GLU A 20 -12.39 -5.40 -15.16
CA GLU A 20 -11.30 -5.47 -14.16
C GLU A 20 -10.14 -4.50 -14.52
N PRO A 21 -9.60 -4.51 -15.76
CA PRO A 21 -8.63 -3.51 -16.21
C PRO A 21 -9.11 -2.06 -16.09
N ALA A 22 -10.33 -1.75 -16.53
CA ALA A 22 -10.85 -0.38 -16.54
C ALA A 22 -11.01 0.17 -15.12
N LEU A 23 -11.62 -0.61 -14.21
CA LEU A 23 -11.74 -0.24 -12.80
C LEU A 23 -10.37 -0.08 -12.14
N THR A 24 -9.39 -0.91 -12.51
CA THR A 24 -8.02 -0.79 -12.01
C THR A 24 -7.38 0.53 -12.43
N VAL A 25 -7.48 0.91 -13.71
CA VAL A 25 -6.97 2.20 -14.19
C VAL A 25 -7.65 3.35 -13.46
N ILE A 26 -8.98 3.36 -13.40
CA ILE A 26 -9.75 4.44 -12.77
C ILE A 26 -9.34 4.61 -11.31
N CYS A 27 -9.37 3.53 -10.52
CA CYS A 27 -9.08 3.60 -9.09
C CYS A 27 -7.61 3.94 -8.82
N TYR A 28 -6.67 3.37 -9.56
CA TYR A 28 -5.24 3.67 -9.35
C TYR A 28 -4.90 5.09 -9.77
N SER A 29 -5.43 5.57 -10.90
CA SER A 29 -5.25 6.95 -11.34
C SER A 29 -5.86 7.93 -10.35
N ALA A 30 -7.10 7.68 -9.89
CA ALA A 30 -7.73 8.51 -8.88
C ALA A 30 -6.93 8.54 -7.57
N PHE A 31 -6.47 7.38 -7.09
CA PHE A 31 -5.65 7.30 -5.88
C PHE A 31 -4.31 8.03 -6.03
N VAL A 32 -3.61 7.86 -7.16
CA VAL A 32 -2.33 8.54 -7.40
C VAL A 32 -2.54 10.04 -7.48
N ILE A 33 -3.54 10.53 -8.23
CA ILE A 33 -3.85 11.97 -8.31
C ILE A 33 -4.16 12.52 -6.91
N TYR A 34 -5.02 11.82 -6.15
CA TYR A 34 -5.38 12.21 -4.79
C TYR A 34 -4.17 12.23 -3.85
N ALA A 35 -3.38 11.15 -3.82
CA ALA A 35 -2.21 11.02 -2.96
C ALA A 35 -1.15 12.06 -3.30
N THR A 36 -0.91 12.33 -4.60
CA THR A 36 -0.03 13.39 -5.06
C THR A 36 -0.52 14.74 -4.55
N TRP A 37 -1.79 15.09 -4.79
CA TRP A 37 -2.35 16.33 -4.28
C TRP A 37 -2.22 16.44 -2.74
N SER A 38 -2.59 15.39 -1.99
CA SER A 38 -2.53 15.38 -0.53
C SER A 38 -1.12 15.57 0.01
N VAL A 39 -0.11 14.94 -0.60
CA VAL A 39 1.31 15.07 -0.20
C VAL A 39 1.86 16.47 -0.48
N PHE A 40 1.42 17.14 -1.55
CA PHE A 40 1.83 18.51 -1.86
C PHE A 40 1.04 19.56 -1.06
N ASP A 41 -0.20 19.25 -0.67
CA ASP A 41 -1.04 20.09 0.18
C ASP A 41 -0.69 19.94 1.67
N GLN A 42 0.51 20.42 2.02
CA GLN A 42 1.16 20.33 3.35
C GLN A 42 0.47 21.16 4.45
N VAL A 43 -0.65 21.83 4.14
CA VAL A 43 -1.28 22.83 5.02
C VAL A 43 -2.20 22.16 6.06
N ASN A 44 -2.89 21.08 5.68
CA ASN A 44 -3.94 20.48 6.49
C ASN A 44 -3.65 19.01 6.86
N VAL A 45 -2.67 18.81 7.75
CA VAL A 45 -2.10 17.47 8.01
C VAL A 45 -2.34 16.95 9.43
N VAL A 46 -2.74 17.81 10.37
CA VAL A 46 -3.01 17.46 11.78
C VAL A 46 -4.29 18.11 12.28
N PHE A 47 -5.17 17.29 12.85
CA PHE A 47 -6.33 17.71 13.65
C PHE A 47 -6.22 17.02 15.01
N TYR A 48 -5.63 17.66 16.01
CA TYR A 48 -5.25 17.00 17.26
C TYR A 48 -6.44 16.25 17.90
N PRO A 49 -6.29 14.93 18.21
CA PRO A 49 -5.06 14.13 18.28
C PRO A 49 -4.70 13.36 16.99
N TYR A 50 -5.38 13.59 15.87
CA TYR A 50 -5.24 12.87 14.61
C TYR A 50 -4.19 13.46 13.67
N VAL A 51 -3.47 12.56 12.99
CA VAL A 51 -2.47 12.89 11.97
C VAL A 51 -2.79 12.12 10.70
N SER A 52 -2.70 12.81 9.55
CA SER A 52 -2.89 12.15 8.25
C SER A 52 -1.87 11.02 8.05
N PRO A 53 -2.30 9.85 7.51
CA PRO A 53 -1.41 8.71 7.30
C PRO A 53 -0.28 8.99 6.30
N PHE A 54 -0.41 9.98 5.42
CA PHE A 54 0.66 10.38 4.48
C PHE A 54 1.79 11.16 5.18
N PHE A 55 1.50 11.72 6.36
CA PHE A 55 2.40 12.61 7.10
C PHE A 55 2.87 12.00 8.43
N SER A 56 2.68 10.69 8.61
CA SER A 56 3.19 9.92 9.75
C SER A 56 4.72 9.86 9.71
N LEU A 57 5.34 10.94 10.18
CA LEU A 57 6.79 11.14 10.21
C LEU A 57 7.17 11.64 11.61
N TRP A 58 7.11 10.75 12.60
CA TRP A 58 7.70 11.03 13.93
C TRP A 58 9.24 10.93 13.90
N LEU A 59 9.87 11.45 12.83
CA LEU A 59 11.30 11.65 12.71
C LEU A 59 11.71 13.13 12.88
N GLY A 60 10.79 14.04 13.24
CA GLY A 60 11.17 15.47 13.29
C GLY A 60 10.32 16.43 14.12
N PHE A 61 9.10 16.09 14.56
CA PHE A 61 8.27 17.10 15.24
C PHE A 61 8.72 17.48 16.66
N GLY A 62 9.64 16.73 17.27
CA GLY A 62 10.21 17.04 18.60
C GLY A 62 11.70 17.40 18.62
N LEU A 63 12.49 17.02 17.61
CA LEU A 63 13.96 17.12 17.70
C LEU A 63 14.61 18.02 16.65
N ILE A 64 14.00 18.24 15.47
CA ILE A 64 14.69 18.99 14.41
C ILE A 64 13.72 19.90 13.64
N ARG A 65 13.70 21.19 14.02
CA ARG A 65 13.00 22.27 13.30
C ARG A 65 13.78 22.69 12.03
N VAL A 66 13.97 21.79 11.06
CA VAL A 66 14.67 22.16 9.80
C VAL A 66 13.67 22.40 8.66
N PRO A 67 13.84 23.47 7.86
CA PRO A 67 13.05 23.69 6.63
C PRO A 67 13.22 22.61 5.54
N ILE A 68 14.08 21.60 5.75
CA ILE A 68 14.32 20.47 4.82
C ILE A 68 13.15 19.46 4.84
N ILE A 69 12.26 19.53 5.83
CA ILE A 69 11.15 18.58 6.04
C ILE A 69 10.15 18.59 4.87
N GLY A 70 9.91 19.75 4.23
CA GLY A 70 9.02 19.84 3.05
C GLY A 70 9.54 19.06 1.83
N ILE A 71 10.85 18.85 1.72
CA ILE A 71 11.46 18.05 0.63
C ILE A 71 11.49 16.56 0.97
N LEU A 72 11.65 16.22 2.25
CA LEU A 72 11.71 14.82 2.72
C LEU A 72 10.34 14.15 2.81
N LEU A 73 9.26 14.90 3.03
CA LEU A 73 7.90 14.35 3.13
C LEU A 73 7.42 13.64 1.86
N PRO A 74 7.56 14.22 0.65
CA PRO A 74 7.28 13.50 -0.60
C PRO A 74 8.14 12.24 -0.79
N ILE A 75 9.39 12.27 -0.31
CA ILE A 75 10.30 11.11 -0.38
C ILE A 75 9.83 10.00 0.56
N LEU A 76 9.35 10.33 1.76
CA LEU A 76 8.79 9.33 2.67
C LEU A 76 7.49 8.73 2.10
N ALA A 77 6.60 9.55 1.55
CA ALA A 77 5.39 9.05 0.88
C ALA A 77 5.71 8.18 -0.35
N ALA A 78 6.86 8.42 -1.00
CA ALA A 78 7.36 7.60 -2.09
C ALA A 78 7.82 6.20 -1.63
N VAL A 79 8.13 5.98 -0.36
CA VAL A 79 8.53 4.65 0.17
C VAL A 79 7.39 3.61 0.07
N PRO A 80 6.21 3.81 0.69
CA PRO A 80 5.09 2.87 0.57
C PRO A 80 4.54 2.83 -0.87
N LEU A 81 4.63 3.94 -1.62
CA LEU A 81 4.30 3.93 -3.04
C LEU A 81 5.28 3.06 -3.84
N GLY A 82 6.57 3.12 -3.55
CA GLY A 82 7.61 2.28 -4.12
C GLY A 82 7.39 0.80 -3.78
N LEU A 83 6.99 0.50 -2.54
CA LEU A 83 6.58 -0.85 -2.14
C LEU A 83 5.42 -1.36 -3.00
N ARG A 84 4.38 -0.54 -3.18
CA ARG A 84 3.23 -0.87 -4.04
C ARG A 84 3.65 -1.04 -5.49
N GLY A 85 4.30 -0.05 -6.10
CA GLY A 85 4.67 -0.07 -7.52
C GLY A 85 5.65 -1.18 -7.90
N SER A 86 6.54 -1.58 -6.98
CA SER A 86 7.49 -2.68 -7.21
C SER A 86 6.92 -4.07 -6.89
N CYS A 87 5.76 -4.16 -6.20
CA CYS A 87 5.12 -5.42 -5.81
C CYS A 87 4.70 -6.24 -7.03
N TYR A 88 4.85 -7.56 -6.95
CA TYR A 88 4.42 -8.50 -8.00
C TYR A 88 2.93 -8.38 -8.33
N TYR A 89 2.07 -8.21 -7.32
CA TYR A 89 0.62 -8.04 -7.54
C TYR A 89 0.31 -6.77 -8.32
N TYR A 90 0.83 -5.62 -7.89
CA TYR A 90 0.63 -4.34 -8.58
C TYR A 90 1.23 -4.38 -9.98
N ARG A 91 2.39 -5.03 -10.17
CA ARG A 91 2.98 -5.25 -11.49
C ARG A 91 2.01 -5.95 -12.41
N LYS A 92 1.47 -7.09 -11.98
CA LYS A 92 0.42 -7.78 -12.76
C LYS A 92 -0.76 -6.84 -13.04
N SER A 93 -1.25 -6.08 -12.06
CA SER A 93 -2.43 -5.24 -12.26
C SER A 93 -2.17 -4.09 -13.24
N TYR A 94 -1.06 -3.36 -13.14
CA TYR A 94 -0.77 -2.26 -14.06
C TYR A 94 -0.30 -2.71 -15.45
N PHE A 95 0.38 -3.86 -15.58
CA PHE A 95 0.70 -4.44 -16.89
C PHE A 95 -0.56 -4.85 -17.65
N ARG A 96 -1.51 -5.49 -16.97
CA ARG A 96 -2.82 -5.83 -17.56
C ARG A 96 -3.65 -4.60 -17.90
N SER A 97 -3.64 -3.60 -17.01
CA SER A 97 -4.60 -2.48 -17.07
C SER A 97 -4.10 -1.27 -17.89
N PHE A 98 -2.88 -0.80 -17.62
CA PHE A 98 -2.29 0.35 -18.32
C PHE A 98 -1.50 -0.07 -19.58
N PHE A 99 -0.78 -1.20 -19.50
CA PHE A 99 0.08 -1.63 -20.60
C PHE A 99 -0.57 -2.59 -21.59
N TRP A 100 -1.74 -3.15 -21.27
CA TRP A 100 -2.46 -4.14 -22.09
C TRP A 100 -1.59 -5.35 -22.47
N ASP A 101 -0.91 -5.91 -21.47
CA ASP A 101 0.14 -6.90 -21.68
C ASP A 101 -0.04 -8.17 -20.81
N PRO A 102 -0.77 -9.19 -21.29
CA PRO A 102 -2.10 -9.09 -21.91
C PRO A 102 -3.21 -8.79 -20.88
N PRO A 103 -4.30 -8.08 -21.23
CA PRO A 103 -5.31 -7.65 -20.26
C PRO A 103 -6.13 -8.80 -19.64
N ALA A 104 -6.30 -9.93 -20.33
CA ALA A 104 -6.94 -11.13 -19.81
C ALA A 104 -6.41 -12.39 -20.51
N CYS A 105 -6.58 -13.57 -19.91
CA CYS A 105 -5.98 -14.83 -20.40
C CYS A 105 -6.35 -15.17 -21.86
N ALA A 106 -7.56 -14.80 -22.30
CA ALA A 106 -8.01 -15.04 -23.67
C ALA A 106 -7.72 -13.88 -24.63
N ILE A 107 -7.27 -12.72 -24.12
CA ILE A 107 -7.08 -11.52 -24.93
C ILE A 107 -5.60 -11.38 -25.25
N GLN A 108 -5.28 -11.17 -26.53
CA GLN A 108 -3.90 -10.95 -26.93
C GLN A 108 -3.36 -9.64 -26.35
N GLU A 109 -2.08 -9.62 -26.00
CA GLU A 109 -1.34 -8.41 -25.67
C GLU A 109 -1.33 -7.43 -26.86
N LEU A 110 -1.35 -6.14 -26.54
CA LEU A 110 -1.12 -5.12 -27.55
C LEU A 110 0.36 -5.20 -27.96
N LYS A 111 0.64 -5.55 -29.22
CA LYS A 111 2.01 -5.62 -29.75
C LYS A 111 2.76 -4.32 -29.46
N ARG A 112 3.66 -4.39 -28.48
CA ARG A 112 4.61 -3.32 -28.12
C ARG A 112 6.02 -3.89 -28.26
N GLY A 113 7.01 -2.99 -28.32
CA GLY A 113 8.40 -3.36 -28.57
C GLY A 113 8.92 -4.44 -27.61
N ARG A 114 10.08 -5.04 -27.93
CA ARG A 114 10.65 -6.14 -27.15
C ARG A 114 10.86 -5.76 -25.67
N TYR A 115 10.23 -6.51 -24.76
CA TYR A 115 10.47 -6.41 -23.33
C TYR A 115 11.92 -6.79 -23.01
N ARG A 116 12.67 -5.90 -22.35
CA ARG A 116 14.10 -6.08 -22.05
C ARG A 116 14.35 -6.58 -20.62
N GLY A 117 13.32 -7.09 -19.95
CA GLY A 117 13.39 -7.52 -18.55
C GLY A 117 13.56 -6.37 -17.56
N GLU A 118 13.84 -6.73 -16.31
CA GLU A 118 14.06 -5.82 -15.17
C GLU A 118 15.49 -5.24 -15.11
N THR A 119 16.21 -5.22 -16.23
CA THR A 119 17.63 -4.84 -16.29
C THR A 119 17.85 -3.38 -16.69
N ARG A 120 16.83 -2.70 -17.23
CA ARG A 120 16.93 -1.31 -17.70
C ARG A 120 15.88 -0.43 -17.01
N PHE A 121 16.23 0.84 -16.79
CA PHE A 121 15.27 1.87 -16.37
C PHE A 121 14.07 1.94 -17.33
N PRO A 122 12.82 2.05 -16.83
CA PRO A 122 12.43 2.21 -15.42
C PRO A 122 12.29 0.89 -14.65
N TRP A 123 12.29 -0.26 -15.33
CA TRP A 123 11.99 -1.57 -14.73
C TRP A 123 13.05 -2.09 -13.75
N VAL A 124 14.24 -1.50 -13.71
CA VAL A 124 15.25 -1.82 -12.69
C VAL A 124 14.77 -1.53 -11.26
N LEU A 125 13.86 -0.56 -11.09
CA LEU A 125 13.31 -0.16 -9.79
C LEU A 125 12.56 -1.31 -9.10
N ASN A 126 12.02 -2.23 -9.89
CA ASN A 126 11.33 -3.42 -9.40
C ASN A 126 12.23 -4.35 -8.55
N ASN A 127 13.53 -4.40 -8.85
CA ASN A 127 14.49 -5.21 -8.10
C ASN A 127 14.69 -4.69 -6.67
N TYR A 128 14.33 -3.43 -6.40
CA TYR A 128 14.48 -2.80 -5.09
C TYR A 128 13.29 -3.04 -4.15
N HIS A 129 12.30 -3.86 -4.53
CA HIS A 129 11.11 -4.15 -3.72
C HIS A 129 11.46 -4.56 -2.27
N ARG A 130 12.53 -5.35 -2.08
CA ARG A 130 12.99 -5.76 -0.73
C ARG A 130 13.41 -4.59 0.16
N TYR A 131 13.98 -3.54 -0.43
CA TYR A 131 14.43 -2.36 0.31
C TYR A 131 13.25 -1.46 0.64
N PHE A 132 12.32 -1.28 -0.31
CA PHE A 132 11.06 -0.58 -0.04
C PHE A 132 10.26 -1.27 1.06
N LEU A 133 10.28 -2.61 1.16
CA LEU A 133 9.65 -3.35 2.25
C LEU A 133 10.26 -2.99 3.61
N ILE A 134 11.59 -3.00 3.73
CA ILE A 134 12.28 -2.68 4.99
C ILE A 134 11.97 -1.24 5.40
N LEU A 135 12.05 -0.29 4.47
CA LEU A 135 11.72 1.11 4.76
C LEU A 135 10.24 1.29 5.12
N SER A 136 9.33 0.57 4.46
CA SER A 136 7.89 0.64 4.77
C SER A 136 7.55 0.03 6.13
N LEU A 137 8.29 -0.99 6.60
CA LEU A 137 8.13 -1.51 7.96
C LEU A 137 8.47 -0.44 9.01
N ILE A 138 9.46 0.41 8.74
CA ILE A 138 9.80 1.54 9.62
C ILE A 138 8.63 2.55 9.65
N THR A 139 8.10 2.92 8.47
CA THR A 139 6.91 3.79 8.39
C THR A 139 5.70 3.19 9.13
N LEU A 140 5.54 1.86 9.06
CA LEU A 140 4.46 1.16 9.75
C LEU A 140 4.55 1.28 11.27
N VAL A 141 5.77 1.24 11.84
CA VAL A 141 5.98 1.46 13.29
C VAL A 141 5.53 2.86 13.70
N PHE A 142 5.82 3.88 12.88
CA PHE A 142 5.36 5.25 13.15
C PHE A 142 3.84 5.37 13.09
N LEU A 143 3.20 4.74 12.11
CA LEU A 143 1.73 4.72 12.02
C LEU A 143 1.09 4.08 13.27
N TRP A 144 1.69 3.02 13.81
CA TRP A 144 1.24 2.44 15.08
C TRP A 144 1.40 3.39 16.26
N ALA A 145 2.51 4.12 16.33
CA ALA A 145 2.72 5.13 17.37
C ALA A 145 1.68 6.28 17.29
N ASP A 146 1.32 6.69 16.08
CA ASP A 146 0.29 7.73 15.87
C ASP A 146 -1.10 7.25 16.26
N VAL A 147 -1.41 5.97 16.05
CA VAL A 147 -2.66 5.35 16.52
C VAL A 147 -2.73 5.35 18.05
N VAL A 148 -1.65 5.01 18.76
CA VAL A 148 -1.62 5.08 20.24
C VAL A 148 -1.89 6.50 20.73
N ARG A 149 -1.32 7.51 20.06
CA ARG A 149 -1.60 8.92 20.38
C ARG A 149 -3.03 9.33 20.05
N ALA A 150 -3.61 8.80 18.98
CA ALA A 150 -5.00 9.05 18.62
C ALA A 150 -6.01 8.56 19.68
N PHE A 151 -5.61 7.66 20.57
CA PHE A 151 -6.41 7.21 21.72
C PHE A 151 -6.13 7.97 23.03
N THR A 152 -5.19 8.92 23.01
CA THR A 152 -4.84 9.72 24.19
C THR A 152 -5.08 11.20 23.89
N TYR A 153 -6.04 11.80 24.58
CA TYR A 153 -6.36 13.22 24.44
C TYR A 153 -6.22 13.92 25.79
N GLN A 154 -5.34 14.91 25.88
CA GLN A 154 -5.12 15.71 27.10
C GLN A 154 -4.88 14.86 28.37
N GLY A 155 -4.20 13.72 28.24
CA GLY A 155 -3.88 12.82 29.36
C GLY A 155 -5.00 11.86 29.75
N SER A 156 -6.16 11.90 29.09
CA SER A 156 -7.27 10.97 29.30
C SER A 156 -7.45 10.03 28.11
N PHE A 157 -8.06 8.88 28.36
CA PHE A 157 -8.35 7.90 27.31
C PHE A 157 -9.53 8.37 26.46
N PHE A 158 -9.32 8.40 25.15
CA PHE A 158 -10.21 9.01 24.20
C PHE A 158 -10.56 8.05 23.07
N ILE A 159 -11.85 7.86 22.80
CA ILE A 159 -12.30 7.14 21.61
C ILE A 159 -13.12 8.10 20.76
N GLY A 160 -12.51 8.57 19.68
CA GLY A 160 -13.21 9.24 18.59
C GLY A 160 -13.27 8.36 17.35
N LEU A 161 -14.20 8.66 16.45
CA LEU A 161 -14.33 7.95 15.18
C LEU A 161 -13.04 8.04 14.33
N GLY A 162 -12.27 9.13 14.46
CA GLY A 162 -10.95 9.24 13.81
C GLY A 162 -9.93 8.24 14.35
N SER A 163 -9.95 7.95 15.65
CA SER A 163 -9.08 6.94 16.30
C SER A 163 -9.37 5.55 15.73
N VAL A 164 -10.65 5.24 15.49
CA VAL A 164 -11.09 3.99 14.86
C VAL A 164 -10.63 3.92 13.41
N PHE A 165 -10.79 5.00 12.63
CA PHE A 165 -10.29 5.03 11.25
C PHE A 165 -8.79 4.85 11.15
N MET A 166 -8.01 5.51 12.02
CA MET A 166 -6.56 5.34 12.08
C MET A 166 -6.16 3.90 12.45
N LEU A 167 -6.86 3.29 13.43
CA LEU A 167 -6.62 1.91 13.84
C LEU A 167 -6.91 0.92 12.71
N VAL A 168 -8.07 1.04 12.06
CA VAL A 168 -8.43 0.19 10.91
C VAL A 168 -7.39 0.36 9.79
N ASN A 169 -6.97 1.59 9.52
CA ASN A 169 -5.96 1.88 8.51
C ASN A 169 -4.61 1.20 8.80
N VAL A 170 -4.07 1.33 10.02
CA VAL A 170 -2.79 0.72 10.36
C VAL A 170 -2.85 -0.81 10.35
N ILE A 171 -3.99 -1.40 10.73
CA ILE A 171 -4.23 -2.85 10.65
C ILE A 171 -4.21 -3.31 9.20
N LEU A 172 -4.93 -2.62 8.31
CA LEU A 172 -4.98 -2.97 6.89
C LEU A 172 -3.62 -2.80 6.20
N LEU A 173 -2.86 -1.75 6.55
CA LEU A 173 -1.49 -1.56 6.07
C LEU A 173 -0.53 -2.64 6.61
N SER A 174 -0.70 -3.05 7.87
CA SER A 174 0.05 -4.15 8.47
C SER A 174 -0.23 -5.46 7.73
N LEU A 175 -1.50 -5.78 7.48
CA LEU A 175 -1.90 -6.96 6.73
C LEU A 175 -1.32 -6.95 5.32
N TYR A 176 -1.38 -5.82 4.61
CA TYR A 176 -0.75 -5.68 3.29
C TYR A 176 0.76 -5.94 3.36
N THR A 177 1.47 -5.33 4.30
CA THR A 177 2.94 -5.41 4.41
C THR A 177 3.41 -6.80 4.82
N LEU A 178 2.77 -7.40 5.83
CA LEU A 178 3.16 -8.69 6.40
C LEU A 178 2.78 -9.87 5.51
N THR A 179 1.72 -9.75 4.68
CA THR A 179 1.36 -10.81 3.72
C THR A 179 2.19 -10.81 2.44
N CYS A 180 3.14 -9.88 2.31
CA CYS A 180 4.00 -9.78 1.14
C CYS A 180 4.89 -11.01 0.97
N HIS A 181 5.10 -11.44 -0.29
CA HIS A 181 6.00 -12.53 -0.61
C HIS A 181 7.44 -12.29 -0.13
N SER A 182 7.93 -11.04 -0.25
CA SER A 182 9.26 -10.66 0.24
C SER A 182 9.37 -10.68 1.76
N PHE A 183 8.27 -10.43 2.49
CA PHE A 183 8.25 -10.53 3.95
C PHE A 183 8.37 -11.98 4.42
N ARG A 184 7.69 -12.91 3.72
CA ARG A 184 7.86 -14.35 3.97
C ARG A 184 9.32 -14.79 3.81
N TYR A 185 9.97 -14.32 2.75
CA TYR A 185 11.39 -14.62 2.52
C TYR A 185 12.27 -14.02 3.63
N LEU A 186 11.97 -12.81 4.10
CA LEU A 186 12.68 -12.18 5.21
C LEU A 186 12.57 -13.00 6.51
N MET A 187 11.40 -13.57 6.81
CA MET A 187 11.13 -14.28 8.07
C MET A 187 11.58 -15.75 8.08
N GLY A 188 11.55 -16.44 6.93
CA GLY A 188 11.80 -17.89 6.88
C GLY A 188 12.57 -18.38 5.66
N GLY A 189 13.02 -17.49 4.77
CA GLY A 189 13.63 -17.87 3.49
C GLY A 189 15.01 -18.50 3.58
N ARG A 190 15.67 -18.47 4.75
CA ARG A 190 16.99 -19.06 5.01
C ARG A 190 16.95 -20.33 5.86
N ILE A 191 15.75 -20.86 6.16
CA ILE A 191 15.58 -22.02 7.03
C ILE A 191 15.16 -23.21 6.18
N ASP A 192 16.11 -24.10 5.89
CA ASP A 192 15.85 -25.31 5.07
C ASP A 192 15.19 -26.43 5.89
N ALA A 193 15.49 -26.50 7.19
CA ALA A 193 14.91 -27.49 8.09
C ALA A 193 14.47 -26.83 9.41
N PHE A 194 13.18 -26.55 9.55
CA PHE A 194 12.63 -25.96 10.77
C PHE A 194 12.89 -26.81 12.02
N SER A 195 13.00 -28.14 11.91
CA SER A 195 13.30 -29.02 13.05
C SER A 195 14.70 -28.82 13.65
N ARG A 196 15.64 -28.22 12.91
CA ARG A 196 17.06 -28.10 13.31
C ARG A 196 17.42 -26.73 13.89
N VAL A 197 16.49 -25.77 13.88
CA VAL A 197 16.75 -24.39 14.35
C VAL A 197 16.07 -24.13 15.69
N ARG A 198 16.68 -23.26 16.50
CA ARG A 198 16.08 -22.81 17.76
C ARG A 198 14.72 -22.16 17.48
N PHE A 199 13.71 -22.53 18.27
CA PHE A 199 12.30 -22.13 18.05
C PHE A 199 11.72 -22.55 16.70
N GLY A 200 12.26 -23.61 16.08
CA GLY A 200 11.83 -24.16 14.81
C GLY A 200 10.32 -24.36 14.63
N ARG A 201 9.65 -24.89 15.65
CA ARG A 201 8.18 -25.06 15.64
C ARG A 201 7.44 -23.72 15.55
N ALA A 202 7.92 -22.68 16.22
CA ALA A 202 7.32 -21.36 16.16
C ALA A 202 7.56 -20.72 14.79
N TRP A 203 8.78 -20.80 14.26
CA TRP A 203 9.11 -20.32 12.92
C TRP A 203 8.30 -21.01 11.82
N HIS A 204 8.13 -22.34 11.92
CA HIS A 204 7.27 -23.10 11.01
C HIS A 204 5.81 -22.61 11.05
N ARG A 205 5.25 -22.39 12.25
CA ARG A 205 3.88 -21.86 12.40
C ARG A 205 3.74 -20.46 11.77
N ILE A 206 4.71 -19.57 11.99
CA ILE A 206 4.72 -18.24 11.37
C ILE A 206 4.80 -18.36 9.85
N ALA A 207 5.72 -19.16 9.31
CA ALA A 207 5.86 -19.37 7.87
C ALA A 207 4.58 -19.93 7.24
N MET A 208 3.92 -20.89 7.90
CA MET A 208 2.65 -21.45 7.46
C MET A 208 1.51 -20.43 7.46
N LEU A 209 1.42 -19.59 8.50
CA LEU A 209 0.43 -18.52 8.56
C LEU A 209 0.64 -17.49 7.45
N LEU A 210 1.89 -17.09 7.21
CA LEU A 210 2.25 -16.18 6.12
C LEU A 210 1.95 -16.78 4.74
N ASN A 211 2.23 -18.08 4.54
CA ASN A 211 1.87 -18.81 3.32
C ASN A 211 0.37 -18.83 3.09
N TYR A 212 -0.42 -19.08 4.14
CA TYR A 212 -1.87 -19.11 4.05
C TYR A 212 -2.47 -17.73 3.76
N ALA A 213 -1.88 -16.66 4.31
CA ALA A 213 -2.38 -15.30 4.13
C ALA A 213 -1.93 -14.65 2.80
N ASN A 214 -0.81 -15.10 2.20
CA ASN A 214 -0.23 -14.53 0.99
C ASN A 214 -1.16 -14.50 -0.24
N PRO A 215 -1.99 -15.52 -0.53
CA PRO A 215 -2.95 -15.46 -1.64
C PRO A 215 -3.92 -14.27 -1.57
N ARG A 216 -4.22 -13.78 -0.36
CA ARG A 216 -5.09 -12.61 -0.13
C ARG A 216 -4.34 -11.27 -0.16
N HIS A 217 -3.03 -11.27 -0.43
CA HIS A 217 -2.22 -10.04 -0.48
C HIS A 217 -2.78 -9.00 -1.46
N GLY A 218 -3.29 -9.44 -2.62
CA GLY A 218 -3.95 -8.56 -3.58
C GLY A 218 -5.21 -7.89 -3.02
N PHE A 219 -6.01 -8.62 -2.24
CA PHE A 219 -7.16 -8.03 -1.55
C PHE A 219 -6.72 -6.96 -0.56
N TYR A 220 -5.74 -7.27 0.31
CA TYR A 220 -5.20 -6.31 1.28
C TYR A 220 -4.59 -5.07 0.62
N ALA A 221 -4.02 -5.21 -0.58
CA ALA A 221 -3.53 -4.09 -1.38
C ALA A 221 -4.64 -3.07 -1.69
N TRP A 222 -5.84 -3.54 -2.05
CA TRP A 222 -6.98 -2.70 -2.38
C TRP A 222 -7.61 -2.06 -1.14
N VAL A 223 -7.96 -2.86 -0.12
CA VAL A 223 -8.59 -2.30 1.09
C VAL A 223 -7.67 -1.34 1.84
N SER A 224 -6.36 -1.62 1.89
CA SER A 224 -5.41 -0.67 2.49
C SER A 224 -5.25 0.61 1.67
N MET A 225 -5.37 0.56 0.33
CA MET A 225 -5.34 1.76 -0.50
C MET A 225 -6.55 2.67 -0.23
N PHE A 226 -7.75 2.10 -0.22
CA PHE A 226 -8.96 2.86 0.09
C PHE A 226 -8.98 3.35 1.53
N SER A 227 -8.53 2.55 2.49
CA SER A 227 -8.46 2.96 3.89
C SER A 227 -7.55 4.16 4.09
N VAL A 228 -6.36 4.20 3.47
CA VAL A 228 -5.44 5.34 3.59
C VAL A 228 -6.09 6.62 3.06
N ALA A 229 -6.71 6.54 1.88
CA ALA A 229 -7.39 7.68 1.28
C ALA A 229 -8.57 8.15 2.16
N LEU A 230 -9.37 7.21 2.68
CA LEU A 230 -10.51 7.50 3.53
C LEU A 230 -10.09 8.17 4.84
N THR A 231 -9.06 7.66 5.52
CA THR A 231 -8.55 8.25 6.76
C THR A 231 -8.04 9.67 6.52
N ASP A 232 -7.32 9.90 5.41
CA ASP A 232 -6.84 11.24 5.04
C ASP A 232 -8.00 12.22 4.73
N VAL A 233 -8.98 11.80 3.92
CA VAL A 233 -10.18 12.61 3.62
C VAL A 233 -10.95 12.92 4.91
N TYR A 234 -11.13 11.94 5.78
CA TYR A 234 -11.86 12.12 7.04
C TYR A 234 -11.21 13.18 7.93
N ILE A 235 -9.89 13.11 8.13
CA ILE A 235 -9.14 14.10 8.91
C ILE A 235 -9.26 15.49 8.27
N ARG A 236 -9.15 15.57 6.94
CA ARG A 236 -9.30 16.85 6.22
C ARG A 236 -10.71 17.44 6.34
N LEU A 237 -11.76 16.61 6.33
CA LEU A 237 -13.13 17.05 6.54
C LEU A 237 -13.39 17.56 7.96
N LEU A 238 -12.74 16.95 8.96
CA LEU A 238 -12.74 17.47 10.33
C LEU A 238 -12.04 18.84 10.40
N MET A 239 -10.89 19.00 9.74
CA MET A 239 -10.17 20.28 9.70
C MET A 239 -10.95 21.38 8.98
N ALA A 240 -11.66 21.03 7.90
CA ALA A 240 -12.51 21.95 7.16
C ALA A 240 -13.81 22.33 7.93
N GLY A 241 -14.09 21.68 9.07
CA GLY A 241 -15.30 21.91 9.86
C GLY A 241 -16.59 21.42 9.19
N VAL A 242 -16.49 20.62 8.12
CA VAL A 242 -17.65 20.07 7.39
C VAL A 242 -18.33 18.96 8.21
N ILE A 243 -17.52 18.17 8.92
CA ILE A 243 -18.00 17.09 9.79
C ILE A 243 -17.56 17.39 11.22
N HIS A 244 -18.46 17.15 12.16
CA HIS A 244 -18.13 17.19 13.59
C HIS A 244 -17.80 15.79 14.08
N GLU A 245 -16.74 15.70 14.88
CA GLU A 245 -16.27 14.44 15.43
C GLU A 245 -17.26 13.85 16.44
N PRO A 246 -17.79 12.65 16.20
CA PRO A 246 -18.48 11.89 17.24
C PRO A 246 -17.41 11.28 18.17
N ARG A 247 -17.47 11.64 19.45
CA ARG A 247 -16.46 11.28 20.45
C ARG A 247 -17.07 10.82 21.77
N ILE A 248 -16.37 9.89 22.42
CA ILE A 248 -16.60 9.47 23.79
C ILE A 248 -15.31 9.76 24.57
N ILE A 249 -15.43 10.59 25.61
CA ILE A 249 -14.35 10.95 26.52
C ILE A 249 -14.60 10.20 27.83
N PHE A 250 -13.59 9.48 28.32
CA PHE A 250 -13.63 8.75 29.59
C PHE A 250 -12.89 9.51 30.68
#